data_AF-D4H8A4-F1
#
_entry.id   AF-D4H8A4-F1
#
_cell.length_a   1.000
_cell.length_b   1.000
_cell.length_c   1.000
_cell.angle_alpha   90.00
_cell.angle_beta   90.00
_cell.angle_gamma   90.00
#
_symmetry.space_group_name_H-M   'P 1'
#
loop_
_entity.id
_entity.type
_entity.pdbx_description
1 polymer ?
#
loop_
_entity_poly.entity_id
_entity_poly.type
_entity_poly.pdbx_seq_one_letter_code
_entity_poly.pdbx_strand_id
1 'polypeptide(L)'
;MPARPEVILKINEQIIRSNETICRHIENLDAFGRGAVSQDILLNLRTFVEHTMFRIYAKNNAAEYNYDNITDAIKFVKTKGSLKFLWKFHSYLQIVASHYTLEPEDSERIMLKYYEFMLKIKEYLKLEYGLDVLSNLEMFPLNTDRNLQEYYEKIAERLNGRDLNSDINISTGERYYIYKIKPFFVTQQIYYEVTFIPATEKASKFVSIPKNFTV
;
A
#
# COMPACT_ATOMS: atom_id res chain seq x y z
N MET A 1 -1.21 17.36 25.37
CA MET A 1 -2.58 17.86 25.11
C MET A 1 -2.79 17.80 23.60
N PRO A 2 -3.95 17.33 23.09
CA PRO A 2 -4.19 17.25 21.65
C PRO A 2 -4.25 18.63 20.99
N ALA A 3 -4.14 18.67 19.66
CA ALA A 3 -4.35 19.89 18.89
C ALA A 3 -5.79 20.40 19.02
N ARG A 4 -5.98 21.70 18.76
CA ARG A 4 -7.31 22.32 18.80
C ARG A 4 -8.23 21.69 17.74
N PRO A 5 -9.55 21.58 17.98
CA PRO A 5 -10.50 21.01 17.02
C PRO A 5 -10.44 21.65 15.64
N GLU A 6 -10.28 22.98 15.57
CA GLU A 6 -10.13 23.74 14.32
C GLU A 6 -8.91 23.29 13.49
N VAL A 7 -7.81 22.94 14.16
CA VAL A 7 -6.60 22.43 13.48
C VAL A 7 -6.87 21.03 12.93
N ILE A 8 -7.54 20.18 13.70
CA ILE A 8 -7.91 18.83 13.25
C ILE A 8 -8.84 18.90 12.02
N LEU A 9 -9.80 19.81 12.00
CA LEU A 9 -10.69 20.04 10.86
C LEU A 9 -9.90 20.43 9.61
N LYS A 10 -9.00 21.42 9.71
CA LYS A 10 -8.12 21.82 8.59
C LYS A 10 -7.26 20.67 8.08
N ILE A 11 -6.72 19.84 8.96
CA ILE A 11 -5.92 18.67 8.56
C ILE A 11 -6.81 17.68 7.79
N ASN A 12 -7.99 17.36 8.32
CA ASN A 12 -8.92 16.44 7.65
C ASN A 12 -9.35 16.98 6.27
N GLU A 13 -9.63 18.28 6.14
CA GLU A 13 -9.96 18.91 4.86
C GLU A 13 -8.87 18.71 3.81
N GLN A 14 -7.59 18.80 4.18
CA GLN A 14 -6.49 18.53 3.25
C GLN A 14 -6.36 17.06 2.86
N ILE A 15 -6.61 16.15 3.81
CA ILE A 15 -6.67 14.71 3.53
C ILE A 15 -7.78 14.44 2.51
N ILE A 16 -8.97 15.01 2.72
CA ILE A 16 -10.11 14.84 1.81
C ILE A 16 -9.84 15.48 0.45
N ARG A 17 -9.28 16.70 0.39
CA ARG A 17 -8.99 17.38 -0.87
C ARG A 17 -7.96 16.63 -1.74
N SER A 18 -6.90 16.14 -1.11
CA SER A 18 -5.89 15.32 -1.82
C SER A 18 -6.46 13.96 -2.23
N ASN A 19 -7.29 13.35 -1.39
CA ASN A 19 -8.06 12.16 -1.72
C ASN A 19 -8.97 12.33 -2.94
N GLU A 20 -9.80 13.38 -2.97
CA GLU A 20 -10.71 13.68 -4.07
C GLU A 20 -9.95 13.89 -5.37
N THR A 21 -8.78 14.53 -5.31
CA THR A 21 -7.92 14.70 -6.47
C THR A 21 -7.40 13.35 -6.97
N ILE A 22 -6.92 12.48 -6.09
CA ILE A 22 -6.51 11.11 -6.44
C ILE A 22 -7.66 10.34 -7.09
N CYS A 23 -8.84 10.36 -6.47
CA CYS A 23 -10.02 9.64 -6.98
C CYS A 23 -10.43 10.15 -8.37
N ARG A 24 -10.42 11.47 -8.58
CA ARG A 24 -10.70 12.08 -9.88
C ARG A 24 -9.69 11.68 -10.94
N HIS A 25 -8.40 11.56 -10.62
CA HIS A 25 -7.42 11.06 -11.61
C HIS A 25 -7.68 9.60 -11.98
N ILE A 26 -8.08 8.76 -11.01
CA ILE A 26 -8.46 7.37 -11.27
C ILE A 26 -9.71 7.29 -12.17
N GLU A 27 -10.72 8.13 -11.95
CA GLU A 27 -11.93 8.19 -12.80
C GLU A 27 -11.63 8.56 -14.26
N ASN A 28 -10.60 9.37 -14.49
CA ASN A 28 -10.22 9.83 -15.82
C ASN A 28 -9.13 8.96 -16.47
N LEU A 29 -8.92 7.73 -15.97
CA LEU A 29 -7.87 6.83 -16.46
C LEU A 29 -8.02 6.47 -17.94
N ASP A 30 -9.25 6.28 -18.42
CA ASP A 30 -9.51 5.97 -19.83
C ASP A 30 -9.15 7.14 -20.75
N ALA A 31 -9.24 8.39 -20.26
CA ALA A 31 -8.99 9.59 -21.04
C ALA A 31 -7.51 9.95 -21.12
N PHE A 32 -6.77 9.81 -20.01
CA PHE A 32 -5.37 10.26 -19.92
C PHE A 32 -4.35 9.11 -20.01
N GLY A 33 -4.81 7.86 -19.87
CA GLY A 33 -3.96 6.69 -19.83
C GLY A 33 -3.29 6.48 -18.48
N ARG A 34 -2.96 5.21 -18.21
CA ARG A 34 -2.45 4.74 -16.92
C ARG A 34 -1.18 5.44 -16.46
N GLY A 35 -0.22 5.69 -17.36
CA GLY A 35 1.06 6.31 -17.02
C GLY A 35 0.91 7.77 -16.54
N ALA A 36 0.17 8.60 -17.29
CA ALA A 36 -0.07 10.00 -16.91
C ALA A 36 -0.88 10.10 -15.61
N VAL A 37 -1.94 9.29 -15.48
CA VAL A 37 -2.71 9.20 -14.22
C VAL A 37 -1.82 8.76 -13.05
N SER A 38 -0.88 7.84 -13.28
CA SER A 38 0.05 7.39 -12.24
C SER A 38 0.95 8.54 -11.76
N GLN A 39 1.47 9.38 -12.67
CA GLN A 39 2.26 10.56 -12.30
C GLN A 39 1.45 11.51 -11.40
N ASP A 40 0.24 11.86 -11.81
CA ASP A 40 -0.63 12.78 -11.09
C ASP A 40 -1.01 12.24 -9.70
N ILE A 41 -1.32 10.95 -9.60
CA ILE A 41 -1.63 10.30 -8.32
C ILE A 41 -0.40 10.33 -7.41
N LEU A 42 0.80 10.04 -7.91
CA LEU A 42 2.03 10.04 -7.10
C LEU A 42 2.33 11.41 -6.48
N LEU A 43 2.08 12.50 -7.23
CA LEU A 43 2.23 13.87 -6.72
C LEU A 43 1.28 14.15 -5.55
N ASN A 44 0.00 13.78 -5.71
CA ASN A 44 -1.01 14.01 -4.68
C ASN A 44 -0.87 13.06 -3.47
N LEU A 45 -0.35 11.85 -3.68
CA LEU A 45 -0.10 10.87 -2.63
C LEU A 45 0.87 11.38 -1.57
N ARG A 46 1.90 12.15 -1.97
CA ARG A 46 2.82 12.76 -1.00
C ARG A 46 2.06 13.66 -0.04
N THR A 47 1.28 14.59 -0.56
CA THR A 47 0.46 15.52 0.25
C THR A 47 -0.52 14.75 1.14
N PHE A 48 -1.18 13.73 0.59
CA PHE A 48 -2.12 12.89 1.33
C PHE A 48 -1.45 12.15 2.51
N VAL A 49 -0.28 11.57 2.29
CA VAL A 49 0.50 10.84 3.32
C VAL A 49 1.03 11.80 4.38
N GLU A 50 1.56 12.96 3.99
CA GLU A 50 2.08 13.96 4.94
C GLU A 50 0.98 14.49 5.87
N HIS A 51 -0.21 14.78 5.34
CA HIS A 51 -1.34 15.20 6.16
C HIS A 51 -1.90 14.06 7.02
N THR A 52 -1.84 12.81 6.56
CA THR A 52 -2.18 11.65 7.39
C THR A 52 -1.23 11.51 8.58
N MET A 53 0.08 11.69 8.36
CA MET A 53 1.06 11.72 9.45
C MET A 53 0.79 12.88 10.41
N PHE A 54 0.43 14.05 9.87
CA PHE A 54 0.09 15.21 10.69
C PHE A 54 -1.16 14.96 11.54
N ARG A 55 -2.17 14.28 10.99
CA ARG A 55 -3.37 13.89 11.73
C ARG A 55 -3.08 12.98 12.92
N ILE A 56 -2.13 12.05 12.75
CA ILE A 56 -1.65 11.15 13.82
C ILE A 56 -0.93 11.94 14.91
N TYR A 57 -0.05 12.86 14.52
CA TYR A 57 0.70 13.70 15.44
C TYR A 57 -0.25 14.60 16.27
N ALA A 58 -1.21 15.26 15.61
CA ALA A 58 -2.16 16.17 16.20
C ALA A 58 -3.13 15.50 17.20
N LYS A 59 -3.29 14.16 17.15
CA LYS A 59 -4.08 13.39 18.12
C LYS A 59 -3.53 13.49 19.54
N ASN A 60 -2.20 13.59 19.69
CA ASN A 60 -1.54 13.52 21.00
C ASN A 60 -0.73 14.76 21.36
N ASN A 61 -0.43 15.61 20.37
CA ASN A 61 0.42 16.77 20.52
C ASN A 61 -0.35 18.05 20.19
N ALA A 62 -0.06 19.12 20.94
CA ALA A 62 -0.57 20.43 20.62
C ALA A 62 0.15 20.87 19.35
N ALA A 63 -0.61 21.17 18.32
CA ALA A 63 -0.07 21.54 17.03
C ALA A 63 -0.91 22.66 16.41
N GLU A 64 -0.23 23.52 15.66
CA GLU A 64 -0.81 24.52 14.79
C GLU A 64 -0.68 24.06 13.34
N TYR A 65 -1.59 24.51 12.48
CA TYR A 65 -1.52 24.20 11.06
C TYR A 65 -0.40 25.01 10.40
N ASN A 66 0.81 24.46 10.35
CA ASN A 66 1.98 25.05 9.71
C ASN A 66 2.94 23.95 9.22
N TYR A 67 3.90 24.34 8.38
CA TYR A 67 4.84 23.39 7.74
C TYR A 67 5.80 22.74 8.74
N ASP A 68 6.20 23.45 9.78
CA ASP A 68 7.12 22.93 10.81
C ASP A 68 6.48 21.75 11.57
N ASN A 69 5.21 21.86 11.93
CA ASN A 69 4.48 20.79 12.59
C ASN A 69 4.23 19.58 11.68
N ILE A 70 4.13 19.77 10.36
CA ILE A 70 4.11 18.65 9.41
C ILE A 70 5.46 17.93 9.42
N THR A 71 6.56 18.69 9.43
CA THR A 71 7.91 18.13 9.52
C THR A 71 8.13 17.35 10.83
N ASP A 72 7.65 17.90 11.95
CA ASP A 72 7.72 17.23 13.25
C ASP A 72 6.80 16.02 13.34
N ALA A 73 5.65 16.05 12.68
CA ALA A 73 4.78 14.90 12.54
C ALA A 73 5.47 13.75 11.78
N ILE A 74 6.20 14.04 10.69
CA ILE A 74 6.98 13.05 9.96
C ILE A 74 8.05 12.42 10.87
N LYS A 75 8.78 13.23 11.64
CA LYS A 75 9.77 12.74 12.61
C LYS A 75 9.10 11.86 13.68
N PHE A 76 7.97 12.30 14.23
CA PHE A 76 7.22 11.58 15.23
C PHE A 76 6.76 10.20 14.74
N VAL A 77 6.18 10.13 13.53
CA VAL A 77 5.71 8.86 12.95
C VAL A 77 6.87 7.87 12.73
N LYS A 78 8.06 8.35 12.36
CA LYS A 78 9.26 7.49 12.25
C LYS A 78 9.66 6.82 13.56
N THR A 79 9.35 7.43 14.71
CA THR A 79 9.64 6.83 16.04
C THR A 79 8.66 5.70 16.42
N LYS A 80 7.54 5.56 15.70
CA LYS A 80 6.48 4.59 16.03
C LYS A 80 6.59 3.35 15.16
N GLY A 81 7.02 2.24 15.75
CA GLY A 81 7.17 0.95 15.05
C GLY A 81 5.88 0.45 14.39
N SER A 82 4.72 0.69 15.01
CA SER A 82 3.40 0.34 14.43
C SER A 82 3.07 1.12 13.16
N LEU A 83 3.65 2.31 12.97
CA LEU A 83 3.46 3.16 11.79
C LEU A 83 4.56 2.97 10.76
N LYS A 84 5.28 1.83 10.81
CA LYS A 84 6.39 1.53 9.90
C LYS A 84 5.99 1.55 8.44
N PHE A 85 4.79 1.10 8.11
CA PHE A 85 4.27 1.14 6.75
C PHE A 85 4.16 2.59 6.24
N LEU A 86 3.70 3.51 7.09
CA LEU A 86 3.41 4.88 6.72
C LEU A 86 4.68 5.70 6.48
N TRP A 87 5.68 5.60 7.38
CA TRP A 87 6.94 6.32 7.16
C TRP A 87 7.77 5.73 6.01
N LYS A 88 7.71 4.40 5.80
CA LYS A 88 8.30 3.79 4.60
C LYS A 88 7.65 4.34 3.35
N PHE A 89 6.32 4.42 3.32
CA PHE A 89 5.59 4.95 2.18
C PHE A 89 6.02 6.38 1.85
N HIS A 90 6.06 7.26 2.86
CA HIS A 90 6.57 8.63 2.71
C HIS A 90 8.01 8.65 2.19
N SER A 91 8.91 7.82 2.73
CA SER A 91 10.30 7.76 2.27
C SER A 91 10.43 7.37 0.81
N TYR A 92 9.58 6.46 0.33
CA TYR A 92 9.54 6.07 -1.07
C TYR A 92 9.02 7.20 -1.96
N LEU A 93 7.95 7.88 -1.54
CA LEU A 93 7.41 9.06 -2.23
C LEU A 93 8.42 10.22 -2.31
N GLN A 94 9.26 10.42 -1.28
CA GLN A 94 10.34 11.42 -1.32
C GLN A 94 11.38 11.13 -2.40
N ILE A 95 11.80 9.86 -2.54
CA ILE A 95 12.76 9.45 -3.57
C ILE A 95 12.18 9.77 -4.94
N VAL A 96 10.93 9.37 -5.19
CA VAL A 96 10.19 9.63 -6.42
C VAL A 96 10.12 11.12 -6.73
N ALA A 97 9.79 11.97 -5.75
CA ALA A 97 9.72 13.42 -5.96
C ALA A 97 11.08 14.09 -6.22
N SER A 98 12.19 13.49 -5.76
CA SER A 98 13.55 14.03 -5.95
C SER A 98 14.15 13.70 -7.32
N HIS A 99 13.65 12.65 -7.98
CA HIS A 99 14.00 12.31 -9.34
C HIS A 99 13.02 13.03 -10.29
N TYR A 100 13.49 14.14 -10.87
CA TYR A 100 12.80 14.96 -11.87
C TYR A 100 11.97 14.11 -12.85
N THR A 101 10.69 14.48 -13.03
CA THR A 101 9.71 13.92 -14.00
C THR A 101 9.89 12.42 -14.25
N LEU A 102 9.32 11.58 -13.38
CA LEU A 102 9.19 10.17 -13.70
C LEU A 102 8.50 10.04 -15.04
N GLU A 103 9.08 9.27 -15.95
CA GLU A 103 8.40 8.91 -17.19
C GLU A 103 7.11 8.13 -16.87
N PRO A 104 6.05 8.26 -17.69
CA PRO A 104 4.76 7.62 -17.44
C PRO A 104 4.86 6.11 -17.13
N GLU A 105 5.78 5.40 -17.80
CA GLU A 105 6.01 3.96 -17.61
C GLU A 105 6.63 3.63 -16.23
N ASP A 106 7.53 4.49 -15.74
CA ASP A 106 8.14 4.31 -14.43
C ASP A 106 7.14 4.64 -13.31
N SER A 107 6.34 5.68 -13.49
CA SER A 107 5.23 6.01 -12.58
C SER A 107 4.23 4.87 -12.46
N GLU A 108 3.87 4.24 -13.57
CA GLU A 108 2.99 3.09 -13.59
C GLU A 108 3.54 1.92 -12.75
N ARG A 109 4.81 1.57 -12.94
CA ARG A 109 5.47 0.49 -12.19
C ARG A 109 5.56 0.80 -10.69
N ILE A 110 5.76 2.07 -10.34
CA ILE A 110 5.80 2.50 -8.94
C ILE A 110 4.41 2.46 -8.32
N MET A 111 3.37 2.89 -9.04
CA MET A 111 1.98 2.83 -8.57
C MET A 111 1.58 1.39 -8.18
N LEU A 112 2.00 0.38 -8.96
CA LEU A 112 1.77 -1.02 -8.59
C LEU A 112 2.41 -1.39 -7.26
N LYS A 113 3.62 -0.91 -6.98
CA LYS A 113 4.30 -1.14 -5.70
C LYS A 113 3.65 -0.38 -4.55
N TYR A 114 3.08 0.80 -4.83
CA TYR A 114 2.49 1.67 -3.83
C TYR A 114 1.03 1.35 -3.54
N TYR A 115 0.36 0.58 -4.39
CA TYR A 115 -1.02 0.16 -4.20
C TYR A 115 -1.25 -0.53 -2.84
N GLU A 116 -0.33 -1.40 -2.41
CA GLU A 116 -0.38 -2.03 -1.09
C GLU A 116 -0.38 -0.99 0.05
N PHE A 117 0.44 0.06 -0.07
CA PHE A 117 0.50 1.13 0.91
C PHE A 117 -0.77 1.99 0.90
N MET A 118 -1.37 2.21 -0.27
CA MET A 118 -2.64 2.91 -0.44
C MET A 118 -3.81 2.15 0.23
N LEU A 119 -3.86 0.83 0.10
CA LEU A 119 -4.85 0.01 0.81
C LEU A 119 -4.64 0.09 2.33
N LYS A 120 -3.40 -0.04 2.80
CA LYS A 120 -3.08 0.04 4.24
C LYS A 120 -3.45 1.39 4.86
N ILE A 121 -3.18 2.50 4.16
CA ILE A 121 -3.54 3.83 4.67
C ILE A 121 -5.06 4.08 4.62
N LYS A 122 -5.76 3.55 3.60
CA LYS A 122 -7.22 3.57 3.50
C LYS A 122 -7.87 2.89 4.71
N GLU A 123 -7.45 1.66 5.00
CA GLU A 123 -7.94 0.90 6.15
C GLU A 123 -7.61 1.60 7.47
N TYR A 124 -6.36 2.08 7.63
CA TYR A 124 -5.92 2.77 8.82
C TYR A 124 -6.74 4.04 9.12
N LEU A 125 -6.98 4.88 8.10
CA LEU A 125 -7.76 6.11 8.24
C LEU A 125 -9.23 5.83 8.59
N LYS A 126 -9.81 4.76 8.03
CA LYS A 126 -11.16 4.33 8.37
C LYS A 126 -11.26 3.85 9.82
N LEU A 127 -10.35 2.98 10.25
CA LEU A 127 -10.37 2.39 11.59
C LEU A 127 -10.06 3.41 12.70
N GLU A 128 -9.04 4.25 12.52
CA GLU A 128 -8.59 5.18 13.57
C GLU A 128 -9.37 6.49 13.62
N TYR A 129 -9.92 6.94 12.49
CA TYR A 129 -10.50 8.27 12.35
C TYR A 129 -11.87 8.30 11.68
N GLY A 130 -12.39 7.16 11.22
CA GLY A 130 -13.68 7.10 10.52
C GLY A 130 -13.67 7.81 9.16
N LEU A 131 -12.50 8.06 8.57
CA LEU A 131 -12.39 8.75 7.28
C LEU A 131 -12.47 7.74 6.13
N ASP A 132 -13.50 7.87 5.30
CA ASP A 132 -13.64 7.12 4.05
C ASP A 132 -12.83 7.81 2.94
N VAL A 133 -11.81 7.13 2.45
CA VAL A 133 -10.86 7.64 1.44
C VAL A 133 -10.54 6.56 0.41
N LEU A 134 -10.02 6.97 -0.73
CA LEU A 134 -9.58 6.13 -1.84
C LEU A 134 -10.71 5.15 -2.25
N SER A 135 -11.91 5.68 -2.41
CA SER A 135 -13.16 4.91 -2.57
C SER A 135 -13.21 4.14 -3.88
N ASN A 136 -12.54 4.64 -4.92
CA ASN A 136 -12.48 4.06 -6.26
C ASN A 136 -11.11 3.44 -6.59
N LEU A 137 -10.30 3.14 -5.58
CA LEU A 137 -8.94 2.63 -5.77
C LEU A 137 -8.91 1.31 -6.56
N GLU A 138 -9.96 0.51 -6.50
CA GLU A 138 -10.17 -0.70 -7.28
C GLU A 138 -10.27 -0.46 -8.79
N MET A 139 -10.62 0.75 -9.22
CA MET A 139 -10.69 1.09 -10.65
C MET A 139 -9.30 1.27 -11.26
N PHE A 140 -8.26 1.40 -10.44
CA PHE A 140 -6.89 1.48 -10.95
C PHE A 140 -6.42 0.11 -11.47
N PRO A 141 -6.04 -0.01 -12.75
CA PRO A 141 -5.68 -1.28 -13.36
C PRO A 141 -4.31 -1.79 -12.85
N LEU A 142 -4.34 -2.88 -12.08
CA LEU A 142 -3.14 -3.50 -11.50
C LEU A 142 -2.46 -4.49 -12.43
N ASN A 143 -3.24 -5.11 -13.31
CA ASN A 143 -2.74 -5.96 -14.39
C ASN A 143 -3.35 -5.46 -15.69
N THR A 144 -2.52 -5.31 -16.71
CA THR A 144 -2.97 -5.07 -18.09
C THR A 144 -3.32 -6.36 -18.81
N ASP A 145 -2.92 -7.53 -18.29
CA ASP A 145 -3.26 -8.84 -18.85
C ASP A 145 -4.54 -9.39 -18.21
N ARG A 146 -5.62 -9.39 -18.99
CA ARG A 146 -6.95 -9.88 -18.60
C ARG A 146 -6.98 -11.38 -18.28
N ASN A 147 -6.18 -12.19 -18.99
CA ASN A 147 -6.11 -13.63 -18.73
C ASN A 147 -5.43 -13.91 -17.39
N LEU A 148 -4.38 -13.14 -17.09
CA LEU A 148 -3.68 -13.23 -15.81
C LEU A 148 -4.57 -12.77 -14.64
N GLN A 149 -5.40 -11.75 -14.86
CA GLN A 149 -6.37 -11.29 -13.86
C GLN A 149 -7.43 -12.35 -13.56
N GLU A 150 -8.06 -12.95 -14.57
CA GLU A 150 -9.06 -14.02 -14.37
C GLU A 150 -8.47 -15.23 -13.62
N TYR A 151 -7.19 -15.55 -13.89
CA TYR A 151 -6.48 -16.59 -13.16
C TYR A 151 -6.33 -16.26 -11.66
N TYR A 152 -5.92 -15.04 -11.32
CA TYR A 152 -5.79 -14.61 -9.92
C TYR A 152 -7.14 -14.50 -9.21
N GLU A 153 -8.20 -14.09 -9.90
CA GLU A 153 -9.57 -14.07 -9.36
C GLU A 153 -10.03 -15.46 -8.93
N LYS A 154 -9.81 -16.49 -9.77
CA LYS A 154 -10.13 -17.89 -9.42
C LYS A 154 -9.34 -18.40 -8.21
N ILE A 155 -8.09 -17.94 -8.03
CA ILE A 155 -7.28 -18.28 -6.86
C ILE A 155 -7.87 -17.64 -5.60
N ALA A 156 -8.21 -16.35 -5.66
CA ALA A 156 -8.78 -15.61 -4.54
C ALA A 156 -10.12 -16.21 -4.09
N GLU A 157 -11.02 -16.56 -5.04
CA GLU A 157 -12.27 -17.26 -4.74
C GLU A 157 -12.03 -18.57 -3.97
N ARG A 158 -11.05 -19.36 -4.41
CA ARG A 158 -10.63 -20.61 -3.76
C ARG A 158 -10.01 -20.41 -2.39
N LEU A 159 -9.35 -19.28 -2.13
CA LEU A 159 -8.75 -18.98 -0.82
C LEU A 159 -9.81 -18.47 0.16
N ASN A 160 -10.68 -17.56 -0.30
CA ASN A 160 -11.75 -16.98 0.52
C ASN A 160 -12.79 -18.04 0.96
N GLY A 161 -12.96 -19.11 0.16
CA GLY A 161 -13.83 -20.23 0.50
C GLY A 161 -13.22 -21.33 1.38
N ARG A 162 -11.94 -21.22 1.78
CA ARG A 162 -11.28 -22.22 2.64
C ARG A 162 -11.48 -21.92 4.11
N ASP A 163 -11.70 -22.98 4.90
CA ASP A 163 -11.56 -22.92 6.35
C ASP A 163 -10.09 -23.11 6.72
N LEU A 164 -9.42 -22.01 7.07
CA LEU A 164 -8.00 -22.03 7.45
C LEU A 164 -7.75 -22.92 8.68
N ASN A 165 -8.75 -23.17 9.53
CA ASN A 165 -8.59 -24.00 10.72
C ASN A 165 -8.46 -25.49 10.40
N SER A 166 -9.02 -25.97 9.27
CA SER A 166 -8.87 -27.37 8.87
C SER A 166 -7.49 -27.66 8.25
N ASP A 167 -6.85 -26.66 7.65
CA ASP A 167 -5.59 -26.81 6.91
C ASP A 167 -4.34 -26.80 7.80
N ILE A 168 -4.42 -26.25 9.02
CA ILE A 168 -3.28 -26.12 9.96
C ILE A 168 -2.85 -27.48 10.56
N ASN A 169 -3.68 -28.53 10.45
CA ASN A 169 -3.42 -29.85 11.05
C ASN A 169 -2.40 -30.72 10.29
N ILE A 170 -1.72 -30.22 9.26
CA ILE A 170 -0.74 -30.97 8.48
C ILE A 170 0.66 -30.39 8.74
N SER A 171 1.23 -30.71 9.90
CA SER A 171 2.66 -30.47 10.15
C SER A 171 3.48 -31.68 9.68
N THR A 172 4.02 -31.62 8.46
CA THR A 172 5.21 -32.40 8.14
C THR A 172 6.42 -31.61 8.63
N GLY A 173 7.34 -32.24 9.36
CA GLY A 173 8.51 -31.60 10.00
C GLY A 173 9.58 -31.06 9.04
N GLU A 174 9.20 -30.73 7.80
CA GLU A 174 10.07 -30.21 6.76
C GLU A 174 10.31 -28.71 6.94
N ARG A 175 11.58 -28.30 6.98
CA ARG A 175 11.97 -26.90 7.08
C ARG A 175 12.14 -26.31 5.68
N TYR A 176 11.56 -25.14 5.46
CA TYR A 176 11.67 -24.40 4.21
C TYR A 176 12.12 -22.96 4.48
N TYR A 177 12.99 -22.43 3.63
CA TYR A 177 13.30 -21.00 3.58
C TYR A 177 12.31 -20.29 2.65
N ILE A 178 11.85 -19.10 3.05
CA ILE A 178 11.12 -18.19 2.17
C ILE A 178 12.12 -17.62 1.16
N TYR A 179 11.92 -17.93 -0.11
CA TYR A 179 12.78 -17.44 -1.20
C TYR A 179 12.25 -16.16 -1.82
N LYS A 180 10.95 -16.13 -2.12
CA LYS A 180 10.30 -15.01 -2.81
C LYS A 180 8.90 -14.81 -2.27
N ILE A 181 8.51 -13.56 -2.08
CA ILE A 181 7.13 -13.16 -1.79
C ILE A 181 6.73 -12.19 -2.90
N LYS A 182 5.63 -12.49 -3.59
CA LYS A 182 5.04 -11.63 -4.61
C LYS A 182 3.60 -11.32 -4.22
N PRO A 183 3.25 -10.05 -3.92
CA PRO A 183 1.85 -9.69 -3.69
C PRO A 183 1.07 -9.72 -5.01
N PHE A 184 -0.19 -10.10 -4.94
CA PHE A 184 -1.19 -9.84 -5.97
C PHE A 184 -2.49 -9.38 -5.32
N PHE A 185 -3.34 -8.70 -6.09
CA PHE A 185 -4.48 -7.99 -5.56
C PHE A 185 -5.75 -8.43 -6.31
N VAL A 186 -6.77 -8.81 -5.55
CA VAL A 186 -8.10 -9.14 -6.08
C VAL A 186 -9.12 -8.47 -5.18
N THR A 187 -10.07 -7.73 -5.77
CA THR A 187 -11.19 -7.09 -5.06
C THR A 187 -10.79 -6.34 -3.77
N GLN A 188 -9.74 -5.50 -3.84
CA GLN A 188 -9.18 -4.72 -2.72
C GLN A 188 -8.56 -5.52 -1.57
N GLN A 189 -8.42 -6.84 -1.71
CA GLN A 189 -7.68 -7.70 -0.78
C GLN A 189 -6.28 -7.97 -1.31
N ILE A 190 -5.34 -8.10 -0.38
CA ILE A 190 -3.93 -8.36 -0.66
C ILE A 190 -3.66 -9.84 -0.40
N TYR A 191 -3.20 -10.55 -1.43
CA TYR A 191 -2.80 -11.95 -1.36
C TYR A 191 -1.31 -12.08 -1.64
N TYR A 192 -0.70 -13.17 -1.18
CA TYR A 192 0.74 -13.38 -1.30
C TYR A 192 1.05 -14.72 -1.97
N GLU A 193 1.73 -14.66 -3.11
CA GLU A 193 2.38 -15.82 -3.71
C GLU A 193 3.76 -15.98 -3.05
N VAL A 194 3.93 -17.05 -2.28
CA VAL A 194 5.14 -17.35 -1.51
C VAL A 194 5.84 -18.56 -2.13
N THR A 195 7.08 -18.35 -2.59
CA THR A 195 7.95 -19.41 -3.07
C THR A 195 8.86 -19.87 -1.94
N PHE A 196 8.90 -21.19 -1.73
CA PHE A 196 9.70 -21.83 -0.69
C PHE A 196 10.83 -22.67 -1.32
N ILE A 197 11.97 -22.70 -0.65
CA ILE A 197 13.10 -23.59 -0.97
C ILE A 197 13.36 -24.52 0.21
N PRO A 198 13.52 -25.84 0.00
CA PRO A 198 13.85 -26.77 1.07
C PRO A 198 15.12 -26.37 1.81
N ALA A 199 15.09 -26.39 3.14
CA ALA A 199 16.26 -26.15 3.98
C ALA A 199 17.10 -27.45 4.09
N THR A 200 17.72 -27.89 2.99
CA THR A 200 18.59 -29.08 2.97
C THR A 200 20.02 -28.72 3.38
N GLU A 201 20.64 -29.46 4.31
CA GLU A 201 22.05 -29.32 4.73
C GLU A 201 23.09 -29.67 3.65
N LYS A 202 22.66 -30.15 2.47
CA LYS A 202 23.52 -30.42 1.32
C LYS A 202 23.02 -29.68 0.09
N ALA A 203 23.51 -28.46 -0.12
CA ALA A 203 23.44 -27.78 -1.40
C ALA A 203 24.33 -28.52 -2.43
N SER A 204 23.80 -29.62 -2.98
CA SER A 204 24.31 -30.25 -4.19
C SER A 204 23.89 -29.39 -5.38
N LYS A 205 24.85 -29.10 -6.27
CA LYS A 205 24.76 -28.21 -7.46
C LYS A 205 23.76 -28.62 -8.55
N PHE A 206 22.75 -29.42 -8.26
CA PHE A 206 21.78 -29.89 -9.27
C PHE A 206 20.35 -29.71 -8.79
N VAL A 207 19.69 -28.71 -9.40
CA VAL A 207 18.24 -28.49 -9.55
C VAL A 207 17.39 -28.78 -8.30
N SER A 208 17.06 -27.72 -7.53
CA SER A 208 15.90 -27.71 -6.64
C SER A 208 14.72 -27.07 -7.37
N ILE A 209 13.62 -27.81 -7.53
CA ILE A 209 12.37 -27.27 -8.10
C ILE A 209 11.71 -26.42 -6.99
N PRO A 210 11.54 -25.10 -7.17
CA PRO A 210 10.84 -24.27 -6.19
C PRO A 210 9.37 -24.70 -6.06
N LYS A 211 8.87 -24.83 -4.83
CA LYS A 211 7.42 -24.98 -4.58
C LYS A 211 6.80 -23.59 -4.41
N ASN A 212 5.80 -23.29 -5.22
CA ASN A 212 5.00 -22.07 -5.10
C ASN A 212 3.72 -22.39 -4.34
N PHE A 213 3.43 -21.60 -3.30
CA PHE A 213 2.17 -21.64 -2.59
C PHE A 213 1.53 -20.26 -2.64
N THR A 214 0.22 -20.22 -2.75
CA THR A 214 -0.56 -18.98 -2.67
C THR A 214 -1.29 -18.96 -1.34
N VAL A 215 -1.08 -17.90 -0.58
CA VAL A 215 -1.62 -17.71 0.78
C VAL A 215 -2.39 -16.40 0.83
#